data_AF-A0A8C1M8H8-F1
#
_entry.id   AF-A0A8C1M8H8-F1
#
_cell.length_a   1.000
_cell.length_b   1.000
_cell.length_c   1.000
_cell.angle_alpha   90.00
_cell.angle_beta   90.00
_cell.angle_gamma   90.00
#
_symmetry.space_group_name_H-M   'P 1'
#
loop_
_entity.id
_entity.type
_entity.pdbx_description
1 polymer ?
#
loop_
_entity_poly.entity_id
_entity_poly.type
_entity_poly.pdbx_seq_one_letter_code
_entity_poly.pdbx_strand_id
1 'polypeptide(L)'
;MNDPVSAMQQKKHLFLFFQKKSRAQEGEKHIKDIKLQDGSGTRSSEENLLETYECELKILHAVLTASGDQERDQLLKDHPGDICTLVHSIIEKVKTEITADLNDLHEKQTRSTLEKHQSATEELQRLHNEEKNILNDSHAAAENALKDQIEGLTSELKLFNELKRRAQESTLKRDLRRNTETHGSPGAFWEQEQESLLFVIEMKRERLQDQGNKLLQMQTLVEKNLSLEDQLLQALQQSEDYRVRIDNYQSLIQQLSKEQNELQEALEKQSLQNQKLSQEKEELLFKLIHRRDSCSSFHLPSVIPTQVSPS
;
A
#
# COMPACT_ATOMS: atom_id res chain seq x y z
N MET A 1 7.07 30.97 12.42
CA MET A 1 7.72 30.85 13.74
C MET A 1 7.90 32.27 14.27
N ASN A 2 7.09 32.64 15.27
CA ASN A 2 7.09 33.99 15.84
C ASN A 2 8.24 34.13 16.85
N ASP A 3 9.09 35.12 16.63
CA ASP A 3 10.29 35.38 17.42
C ASP A 3 9.92 36.02 18.78
N PRO A 4 10.21 35.36 19.93
CA PRO A 4 9.82 35.83 21.26
C PRO A 4 10.44 37.16 21.68
N VAL A 5 11.50 37.60 21.01
CA VAL A 5 12.16 38.90 21.28
C VAL A 5 11.31 40.09 20.81
N SER A 6 10.59 39.94 19.69
CA SER A 6 9.75 41.00 19.11
C SER A 6 8.53 41.34 19.97
N ALA A 7 7.93 40.32 20.61
CA ALA A 7 6.79 40.49 21.51
C ALA A 7 7.16 41.24 22.81
N MET A 8 8.39 41.12 23.27
CA MET A 8 8.88 41.80 24.47
C MET A 8 9.18 43.29 24.22
N GLN A 9 9.68 43.61 23.01
CA GLN A 9 9.92 44.99 22.57
C GLN A 9 8.61 45.79 22.45
N GLN A 10 7.54 45.18 21.93
CA GLN A 10 6.23 45.85 21.78
C GLN A 10 5.53 46.12 23.12
N LYS A 11 5.65 45.21 24.10
CA LYS A 11 5.10 45.45 25.46
C LYS A 11 5.80 46.60 26.19
N LYS A 12 7.12 46.74 26.01
CA LYS A 12 7.89 47.83 26.63
C LYS A 12 7.50 49.21 26.09
N HIS A 13 7.19 49.29 24.79
CA HIS A 13 6.75 50.53 24.14
C HIS A 13 5.33 50.95 24.59
N LEU A 14 4.43 49.98 24.82
CA LEU A 14 3.06 50.23 25.29
C LEU A 14 3.02 50.72 26.74
N PHE A 15 3.92 50.21 27.60
CA PHE A 15 4.04 50.63 29.00
C PHE A 15 4.53 52.08 29.14
N LEU A 16 5.52 52.49 28.35
CA LEU A 16 6.02 53.87 28.35
C LEU A 16 4.98 54.88 27.83
N PHE A 17 4.14 54.48 26.87
CA PHE A 17 3.05 55.31 26.37
C PHE A 17 1.98 55.56 27.45
N PHE A 18 1.63 54.54 28.25
CA PHE A 18 0.65 54.67 29.33
C PHE A 18 1.16 55.53 30.50
N GLN A 19 2.44 55.44 30.83
CA GLN A 19 3.05 56.24 31.91
C GLN A 19 3.13 57.74 31.56
N LYS A 20 3.20 58.10 30.27
CA LYS A 20 3.23 59.50 29.82
C LYS A 20 1.85 60.15 29.79
N LYS A 21 0.77 59.36 29.69
CA LYS A 21 -0.62 59.87 29.63
C LYS A 21 -1.19 60.21 31.01
N SER A 22 -0.73 59.58 32.09
CA SER A 22 -1.23 59.83 33.45
C SER A 22 -0.66 61.08 34.12
N ARG A 23 0.47 61.65 33.64
CA ARG A 23 1.06 62.87 34.25
C ARG A 23 0.53 64.19 33.67
N ALA A 24 -0.35 64.16 32.67
CA ALA A 24 -0.78 65.36 31.95
C ALA A 24 -2.19 65.86 32.35
N GLN A 25 -2.84 65.23 33.33
CA GLN A 25 -4.26 65.46 33.61
C GLN A 25 -4.52 65.55 35.11
N GLU A 26 -3.94 66.54 35.79
CA GLU A 26 -4.41 66.99 37.10
C GLU A 26 -3.80 68.37 37.42
N GLY A 27 -4.30 69.37 36.70
CA GLY A 27 -4.21 70.76 37.07
C GLY A 27 -5.59 71.39 36.88
N GLU A 28 -5.92 72.34 37.76
CA GLU A 28 -6.94 73.38 37.60
C GLU A 28 -8.39 73.09 38.10
N LYS A 29 -8.80 73.76 39.22
CA LYS A 29 -9.82 74.84 39.29
C LYS A 29 -10.67 74.89 40.58
N HIS A 30 -10.78 76.10 41.15
CA HIS A 30 -11.97 76.84 41.66
C HIS A 30 -11.51 77.78 42.81
N ILE A 31 -11.28 79.09 42.65
CA ILE A 31 -12.15 80.25 42.30
C ILE A 31 -13.42 80.34 43.16
N LYS A 32 -13.52 81.38 44.01
CA LYS A 32 -14.54 82.46 43.90
C LYS A 32 -14.34 83.60 44.93
N ASP A 33 -13.96 84.76 44.39
CA ASP A 33 -14.25 86.09 44.93
C ASP A 33 -15.76 86.38 44.84
N ILE A 34 -16.34 87.08 45.82
CA ILE A 34 -17.48 87.98 45.61
C ILE A 34 -17.30 89.23 46.48
N LYS A 35 -17.18 90.36 45.79
CA LYS A 35 -17.29 91.74 46.26
C LYS A 35 -18.46 92.38 45.51
N LEU A 36 -19.00 93.48 46.07
CA LEU A 36 -19.96 94.45 45.52
C LEU A 36 -21.42 94.19 45.93
N GLN A 37 -22.30 95.18 46.11
CA GLN A 37 -22.26 96.64 46.33
C GLN A 37 -23.74 97.06 46.46
N ASP A 38 -23.98 98.07 47.29
CA ASP A 38 -25.17 98.95 47.39
C ASP A 38 -26.20 98.95 46.24
N GLY A 39 -27.48 99.13 46.62
CA GLY A 39 -28.51 99.77 45.77
C GLY A 39 -29.87 99.08 45.82
N SER A 40 -30.75 99.46 46.75
CA SER A 40 -31.78 100.50 46.59
C SER A 40 -32.94 100.15 45.64
N GLY A 41 -33.99 99.57 46.23
CA GLY A 41 -35.40 100.00 46.13
C GLY A 41 -36.12 100.08 44.77
N THR A 42 -37.37 99.60 44.73
CA THR A 42 -38.53 100.40 45.18
C THR A 42 -39.83 99.82 44.59
N ARG A 43 -40.44 98.88 45.29
CA ARG A 43 -41.89 98.91 45.57
C ARG A 43 -42.14 99.03 47.09
N SER A 44 -41.53 100.08 47.64
CA SER A 44 -41.84 100.92 48.82
C SER A 44 -42.52 100.37 50.10
N SER A 45 -42.75 99.08 50.30
CA SER A 45 -43.14 98.59 51.64
C SER A 45 -42.64 97.18 51.97
N GLU A 46 -42.65 96.24 51.02
CA GLU A 46 -42.22 94.84 51.27
C GLU A 46 -40.74 94.61 50.99
N GLU A 47 -40.14 95.22 49.95
CA GLU A 47 -38.67 95.27 49.80
C GLU A 47 -38.04 96.06 50.93
N ASN A 48 -38.66 97.18 51.34
CA ASN A 48 -38.26 97.87 52.56
C ASN A 48 -38.38 96.95 53.78
N LEU A 49 -39.42 96.11 53.88
CA LEU A 49 -39.54 95.14 54.99
C LEU A 49 -38.49 94.03 54.93
N LEU A 50 -38.25 93.45 53.75
CA LEU A 50 -37.28 92.37 53.55
C LEU A 50 -35.85 92.87 53.71
N GLU A 51 -35.56 94.08 53.24
CA GLU A 51 -34.28 94.77 53.39
C GLU A 51 -34.12 95.26 54.84
N THR A 52 -35.20 95.61 55.55
CA THR A 52 -35.14 95.82 57.00
C THR A 52 -34.90 94.52 57.76
N TYR A 53 -35.51 93.40 57.37
CA TYR A 53 -35.27 92.10 58.01
C TYR A 53 -33.91 91.52 57.66
N GLU A 54 -33.40 91.76 56.45
CA GLU A 54 -32.05 91.39 56.04
C GLU A 54 -31.02 92.27 56.74
N CYS A 55 -31.29 93.57 56.90
CA CYS A 55 -30.50 94.47 57.72
C CYS A 55 -30.53 94.04 59.20
N GLU A 56 -31.69 93.68 59.75
CA GLU A 56 -31.82 93.14 61.10
C GLU A 56 -31.09 91.80 61.25
N LEU A 57 -31.15 90.88 60.29
CA LEU A 57 -30.43 89.61 60.33
C LEU A 57 -28.92 89.80 60.17
N LYS A 58 -28.47 90.75 59.34
CA LYS A 58 -27.05 91.11 59.23
C LYS A 58 -26.56 91.78 60.49
N ILE A 59 -27.35 92.66 61.10
CA ILE A 59 -27.06 93.27 62.41
C ILE A 59 -27.06 92.18 63.48
N LEU A 60 -28.01 91.25 63.49
CA LEU A 60 -28.09 90.17 64.47
C LEU A 60 -26.93 89.19 64.30
N HIS A 61 -26.57 88.81 63.07
CA HIS A 61 -25.40 87.98 62.79
C HIS A 61 -24.11 88.72 63.16
N ALA A 62 -23.99 90.02 62.85
CA ALA A 62 -22.86 90.83 63.24
C ALA A 62 -22.78 90.99 64.77
N VAL A 63 -23.90 91.15 65.46
CA VAL A 63 -23.98 91.27 66.92
C VAL A 63 -23.73 89.92 67.58
N LEU A 64 -24.23 88.79 67.05
CA LEU A 64 -23.97 87.44 67.56
C LEU A 64 -22.56 86.95 67.26
N THR A 65 -22.00 87.34 66.11
CA THR A 65 -20.59 87.09 65.79
C THR A 65 -19.73 87.99 66.66
N ALA A 66 -20.03 89.28 66.79
CA ALA A 66 -19.27 90.17 67.67
C ALA A 66 -19.40 89.78 69.15
N SER A 67 -20.59 89.34 69.61
CA SER A 67 -20.79 88.86 70.99
C SER A 67 -20.13 87.51 71.18
N GLY A 68 -20.19 86.61 70.20
CA GLY A 68 -19.47 85.34 70.22
C GLY A 68 -17.97 85.52 70.16
N ASP A 69 -17.47 86.47 69.37
CA ASP A 69 -16.06 86.85 69.28
C ASP A 69 -15.62 87.51 70.59
N GLN A 70 -16.44 88.40 71.16
CA GLN A 70 -16.22 89.01 72.46
C GLN A 70 -16.21 87.96 73.58
N GLU A 71 -17.11 86.96 73.55
CA GLU A 71 -17.16 85.84 74.49
C GLU A 71 -15.94 84.92 74.33
N ARG A 72 -15.52 84.62 73.10
CA ARG A 72 -14.29 83.85 72.81
C ARG A 72 -13.04 84.59 73.26
N ASP A 73 -12.97 85.89 73.02
CA ASP A 73 -11.86 86.76 73.44
C ASP A 73 -11.83 86.93 74.97
N GLN A 74 -13.00 87.03 75.61
CA GLN A 74 -13.13 87.04 77.06
C GLN A 74 -12.70 85.69 77.67
N LEU A 75 -13.12 84.57 77.08
CA LEU A 75 -12.69 83.23 77.48
C LEU A 75 -11.18 83.01 77.28
N LEU A 76 -10.60 83.55 76.20
CA LEU A 76 -9.14 83.56 75.98
C LEU A 76 -8.40 84.41 77.01
N LYS A 77 -8.99 85.51 77.49
CA LYS A 77 -8.39 86.38 78.54
C LYS A 77 -8.49 85.77 79.93
N ASP A 78 -9.62 85.13 80.25
CA ASP A 78 -9.88 84.55 81.57
C ASP A 78 -9.15 83.22 81.76
N HIS A 79 -9.00 82.42 80.70
CA HIS A 79 -8.40 81.08 80.73
C HIS A 79 -7.41 80.81 79.57
N PRO A 80 -6.41 81.68 79.31
CA PRO A 80 -5.49 81.55 78.18
C PRO A 80 -4.68 80.25 78.22
N GLY A 81 -4.27 79.83 79.43
CA GLY A 81 -3.50 78.59 79.62
C GLY A 81 -4.31 77.33 79.34
N ASP A 82 -5.58 77.29 79.78
CA ASP A 82 -6.44 76.11 79.65
C ASP A 82 -6.84 75.85 78.19
N ILE A 83 -7.12 76.91 77.42
CA ILE A 83 -7.40 76.79 75.98
C ILE A 83 -6.13 76.39 75.21
N CYS A 84 -4.98 77.00 75.53
CA CYS A 84 -3.72 76.63 74.90
C CYS A 84 -3.35 75.16 75.19
N THR A 85 -3.56 74.67 76.41
CA THR A 85 -3.28 73.27 76.78
C THR A 85 -4.25 72.31 76.09
N LEU A 86 -5.54 72.66 75.94
CA LEU A 86 -6.51 71.85 75.21
C LEU A 86 -6.17 71.77 73.71
N VAL A 87 -5.83 72.88 73.06
CA VAL A 87 -5.45 72.89 71.64
C VAL A 87 -4.17 72.09 71.42
N HIS A 88 -3.14 72.26 72.28
CA HIS A 88 -1.94 71.43 72.23
C HIS A 88 -2.28 69.95 72.44
N SER A 89 -3.20 69.62 73.35
CA SER A 89 -3.64 68.25 73.59
C SER A 89 -4.34 67.63 72.38
N ILE A 90 -5.22 68.37 71.70
CA ILE A 90 -5.90 67.91 70.48
C ILE A 90 -4.90 67.74 69.34
N ILE A 91 -3.99 68.70 69.13
CA ILE A 91 -2.96 68.62 68.10
C ILE A 91 -2.06 67.41 68.34
N GLU A 92 -1.60 67.21 69.59
CA GLU A 92 -0.79 66.04 69.93
C GLU A 92 -1.58 64.74 69.75
N LYS A 93 -2.87 64.70 70.14
CA LYS A 93 -3.71 63.50 69.91
C LYS A 93 -3.87 63.18 68.42
N VAL A 94 -4.24 64.16 67.60
CA VAL A 94 -4.39 63.97 66.14
C VAL A 94 -3.06 63.58 65.51
N LYS A 95 -1.95 64.21 65.92
CA LYS A 95 -0.61 63.86 65.46
C LYS A 95 -0.27 62.41 65.85
N THR A 96 -0.55 62.00 67.09
CA THR A 96 -0.30 60.61 67.53
C THR A 96 -1.13 59.61 66.74
N GLU A 97 -2.41 59.90 66.48
CA GLU A 97 -3.33 59.04 65.72
C GLU A 97 -2.89 58.93 64.25
N ILE A 98 -2.62 60.05 63.58
CA ILE A 98 -2.10 60.05 62.20
C ILE A 98 -0.76 59.32 62.13
N THR A 99 0.14 59.50 63.10
CA THR A 99 1.41 58.77 63.12
C THR A 99 1.21 57.28 63.35
N ALA A 100 0.22 56.88 64.18
CA ALA A 100 -0.13 55.48 64.40
C ALA A 100 -0.70 54.84 63.13
N ASP A 101 -1.67 55.48 62.48
CA ASP A 101 -2.28 55.00 61.24
C ASP A 101 -1.25 54.89 60.10
N LEU A 102 -0.35 55.87 59.96
CA LEU A 102 0.75 55.81 58.99
C LEU A 102 1.74 54.68 59.31
N ASN A 103 2.05 54.47 60.58
CA ASN A 103 2.91 53.37 61.01
C ASN A 103 2.26 52.01 60.73
N ASP A 104 0.98 51.84 61.02
CA ASP A 104 0.22 50.60 60.77
C ASP A 104 0.13 50.30 59.28
N LEU A 105 -0.15 51.32 58.46
CA LEU A 105 -0.17 51.19 57.00
C LEU A 105 1.22 50.81 56.47
N HIS A 106 2.27 51.48 56.94
CA HIS A 106 3.64 51.18 56.54
C HIS A 106 4.03 49.76 56.96
N GLU A 107 3.73 49.34 58.20
CA GLU A 107 4.02 47.98 58.68
C GLU A 107 3.27 46.93 57.85
N LYS A 108 1.99 47.16 57.54
CA LYS A 108 1.20 46.27 56.68
C LYS A 108 1.77 46.19 55.26
N GLN A 109 2.19 47.32 54.69
CA GLN A 109 2.82 47.36 53.37
C GLN A 109 4.18 46.65 53.36
N THR A 110 5.03 46.89 54.37
CA THR A 110 6.31 46.20 54.55
C THR A 110 6.09 44.70 54.69
N ARG A 111 5.13 44.27 55.53
CA ARG A 111 4.81 42.86 55.75
C ARG A 111 4.32 42.18 54.48
N SER A 112 3.36 42.77 53.76
CA SER A 112 2.87 42.20 52.49
C SER A 112 3.95 42.13 51.41
N THR A 113 4.84 43.12 51.37
CA THR A 113 5.95 43.15 50.41
C THR A 113 6.98 42.08 50.76
N LEU A 114 7.31 41.93 52.05
CA LEU A 114 8.20 40.88 52.54
C LEU A 114 7.65 39.48 52.26
N GLU A 115 6.37 39.23 52.57
CA GLU A 115 5.70 37.96 52.29
C GLU A 115 5.74 37.62 50.79
N LYS A 116 5.43 38.58 49.92
CA LYS A 116 5.50 38.38 48.46
C LYS A 116 6.93 38.06 47.99
N HIS A 117 7.93 38.78 48.51
CA HIS A 117 9.32 38.49 48.18
C HIS A 117 9.77 37.14 48.70
N GLN A 118 9.34 36.76 49.91
CA GLN A 118 9.63 35.45 50.49
C GLN A 118 9.00 34.34 49.64
N SER A 119 7.70 34.41 49.36
CA SER A 119 7.01 33.41 48.53
C SER A 119 7.61 33.33 47.12
N ALA A 120 7.96 34.46 46.49
CA ALA A 120 8.62 34.46 45.19
C ALA A 120 10.01 33.81 45.23
N THR A 121 10.76 33.98 46.33
CA THR A 121 12.08 33.37 46.51
C THR A 121 11.96 31.87 46.74
N GLU A 122 10.99 31.43 47.55
CA GLU A 122 10.71 30.02 47.80
C GLU A 122 10.25 29.30 46.51
N GLU A 123 9.39 29.94 45.72
CA GLU A 123 8.95 29.41 44.42
C GLU A 123 10.11 29.30 43.43
N LEU A 124 10.95 30.34 43.34
CA LEU A 124 12.14 30.32 42.49
C LEU A 124 13.12 29.21 42.91
N GLN A 125 13.30 29.00 44.21
CA GLN A 125 14.13 27.92 44.73
C GLN A 125 13.54 26.54 44.43
N ARG A 126 12.22 26.39 44.53
CA ARG A 126 11.51 25.16 44.15
C ARG A 126 11.71 24.84 42.67
N LEU A 127 11.48 25.81 41.78
CA LEU A 127 11.67 25.66 40.34
C LEU A 127 13.13 25.34 39.99
N HIS A 128 14.09 26.02 40.60
CA HIS A 128 15.50 25.74 40.40
C HIS A 128 15.87 24.29 40.79
N ASN A 129 15.36 23.82 41.93
CA ASN A 129 15.60 22.44 42.37
C ASN A 129 14.93 21.43 41.43
N GLU A 130 13.73 21.73 40.94
CA GLU A 130 13.00 20.88 39.98
C GLU A 130 13.76 20.80 38.63
N GLU A 131 14.18 21.94 38.07
CA GLU A 131 14.99 21.99 36.85
C GLU A 131 16.32 21.25 37.03
N LYS A 132 16.99 21.43 38.17
CA LYS A 132 18.23 20.72 38.50
C LYS A 132 18.01 19.21 38.55
N ASN A 133 16.91 18.75 39.14
CA ASN A 133 16.58 17.32 39.21
C ASN A 133 16.30 16.76 37.81
N ILE A 134 15.48 17.44 37.00
CA ILE A 134 15.18 17.04 35.62
C ILE A 134 16.47 16.95 34.79
N LEU A 135 17.35 17.95 34.92
CA LEU A 135 18.64 17.96 34.22
C LEU A 135 19.53 16.79 34.67
N ASN A 136 19.58 16.51 35.96
CA ASN A 136 20.38 15.41 36.52
C ASN A 136 19.84 14.04 36.07
N ASP A 137 18.52 13.87 36.05
CA ASP A 137 17.87 12.63 35.58
C ASP A 137 18.10 12.43 34.08
N SER A 138 17.97 13.49 33.28
CA SER A 138 18.28 13.45 31.84
C SER A 138 19.75 13.12 31.58
N HIS A 139 20.67 13.67 32.39
CA HIS A 139 22.09 13.36 32.29
C HIS A 139 22.36 11.89 32.63
N ALA A 140 21.81 11.40 33.75
CA ALA A 140 21.98 10.00 34.17
C ALA A 140 21.40 9.02 33.13
N ALA A 141 20.25 9.34 32.54
CA ALA A 141 19.66 8.54 31.45
C ALA A 141 20.57 8.48 30.22
N ALA A 142 21.13 9.63 29.79
CA ALA A 142 22.06 9.68 28.67
C ALA A 142 23.37 8.94 28.97
N GLU A 143 23.90 9.08 30.18
CA GLU A 143 25.11 8.37 30.64
C GLU A 143 24.91 6.85 30.62
N ASN A 144 23.78 6.36 31.12
CA ASN A 144 23.46 4.93 31.09
C ASN A 144 23.29 4.42 29.65
N ALA A 145 22.59 5.16 28.79
CA ALA A 145 22.45 4.78 27.38
C ALA A 145 23.80 4.69 26.66
N LEU A 146 24.75 5.58 26.97
CA LEU A 146 26.11 5.52 26.43
C LEU A 146 26.91 4.33 26.99
N LYS A 147 26.75 4.01 28.29
CA LYS A 147 27.36 2.81 28.89
C LYS A 147 26.87 1.53 28.22
N ASP A 148 25.56 1.41 27.99
CA ASP A 148 24.96 0.26 27.30
C ASP A 148 25.51 0.11 25.87
N GLN A 149 25.67 1.21 25.14
CA GLN A 149 26.29 1.20 23.81
C GLN A 149 27.75 0.76 23.84
N ILE A 150 28.53 1.26 24.80
CA ILE A 150 29.93 0.87 24.98
C ILE A 150 30.03 -0.63 25.29
N GLU A 151 29.17 -1.16 26.15
CA GLU A 151 29.14 -2.59 26.47
C GLU A 151 28.76 -3.44 25.26
N GLY A 152 27.76 -3.00 24.48
CA GLY A 152 27.37 -3.63 23.21
C GLY A 152 28.52 -3.70 22.22
N LEU A 153 29.16 -2.57 21.93
CA LEU A 153 30.31 -2.49 21.02
C LEU A 153 31.51 -3.30 21.53
N THR A 154 31.75 -3.31 22.84
CA THR A 154 32.82 -4.10 23.45
C THR A 154 32.57 -5.60 23.27
N SER A 155 31.31 -6.04 23.39
CA SER A 155 30.91 -7.43 23.19
C SER A 155 31.01 -7.84 21.72
N GLU A 156 30.60 -6.98 20.80
CA GLU A 156 30.76 -7.20 19.36
C GLU A 156 32.23 -7.29 18.95
N LEU A 157 33.09 -6.40 19.48
CA LEU A 157 34.53 -6.43 19.24
C LEU A 157 35.17 -7.73 19.77
N LYS A 158 34.75 -8.20 20.95
CA LYS A 158 35.18 -9.50 21.49
C LYS A 158 34.77 -10.65 20.56
N LEU A 159 33.52 -10.66 20.09
CA LEU A 159 33.02 -11.68 19.16
C LEU A 159 33.80 -11.66 17.84
N PHE A 160 34.04 -10.48 17.26
CA PHE A 160 34.81 -10.33 16.04
C PHE A 160 36.24 -10.85 16.20
N ASN A 161 36.91 -10.51 17.31
CA ASN A 161 38.25 -11.01 17.59
C ASN A 161 38.29 -12.53 17.77
N GLU A 162 37.29 -13.11 18.43
CA GLU A 162 37.15 -14.55 18.56
C GLU A 162 36.92 -15.24 17.20
N LEU A 163 36.06 -14.67 16.35
CA LEU A 163 35.82 -15.17 15.00
C LEU A 163 37.10 -15.10 14.15
N LYS A 164 37.82 -13.98 14.22
CA LYS A 164 39.11 -13.80 13.56
C LYS A 164 40.12 -14.84 14.03
N ARG A 165 40.20 -15.11 15.33
CA ARG A 165 41.07 -16.14 15.92
C ARG A 165 40.68 -17.53 15.41
N ARG A 166 39.40 -17.89 15.44
CA ARG A 166 38.90 -19.17 14.88
C ARG A 166 39.17 -19.31 13.39
N ALA A 167 39.02 -18.24 12.61
CA ALA A 167 39.34 -18.26 11.19
C ALA A 167 40.85 -18.45 10.95
N GLN A 168 41.70 -17.83 11.77
CA GLN A 168 43.15 -18.01 11.73
C GLN A 168 43.58 -19.42 12.14
N GLU A 169 42.93 -19.99 13.16
CA GLU A 169 43.16 -21.34 13.67
C GLU A 169 42.41 -22.43 12.88
N SER A 170 41.51 -22.03 11.99
CA SER A 170 40.69 -22.94 11.20
C SER A 170 41.58 -23.92 10.46
N THR A 171 41.18 -25.19 10.52
CA THR A 171 41.84 -26.30 9.83
C THR A 171 42.07 -25.98 8.36
N LEU A 172 41.18 -25.19 7.74
CA LEU A 172 41.32 -24.70 6.37
C LEU A 172 42.66 -23.99 6.10
N LYS A 173 43.14 -23.11 6.98
CA LYS A 173 44.43 -22.42 6.77
C LYS A 173 45.61 -23.38 6.90
N ARG A 174 45.54 -24.30 7.86
CA ARG A 174 46.56 -25.33 8.09
C ARG A 174 46.56 -26.38 6.97
N ASP A 175 45.39 -26.74 6.45
CA ASP A 175 45.19 -27.71 5.38
C ASP A 175 45.56 -27.10 4.03
N LEU A 176 45.22 -25.83 3.77
CA LEU A 176 45.74 -25.07 2.62
C LEU A 176 47.26 -24.96 2.66
N ARG A 177 47.85 -24.67 3.82
CA ARG A 177 49.30 -24.63 3.99
C ARG A 177 49.93 -26.00 3.74
N ARG A 178 49.41 -27.07 4.35
CA ARG A 178 49.87 -28.45 4.12
C ARG A 178 49.72 -28.86 2.65
N ASN A 179 48.61 -28.52 2.01
CA ASN A 179 48.37 -28.78 0.60
C ASN A 179 49.34 -27.99 -0.28
N THR A 180 49.62 -26.73 0.05
CA THR A 180 50.61 -25.90 -0.63
C THR A 180 52.03 -26.46 -0.51
N GLU A 181 52.38 -26.96 0.68
CA GLU A 181 53.67 -27.61 0.97
C GLU A 181 53.81 -28.97 0.26
N THR A 182 52.70 -29.72 0.09
CA THR A 182 52.70 -31.07 -0.49
C THR A 182 52.59 -31.05 -2.02
N HIS A 183 51.81 -30.11 -2.57
CA HIS A 183 51.40 -30.10 -3.98
C HIS A 183 51.77 -28.82 -4.72
N GLY A 184 52.44 -27.85 -4.08
CA GLY A 184 52.79 -26.56 -4.67
C GLY A 184 51.64 -25.54 -4.58
N SER A 185 51.76 -24.39 -5.27
CA SER A 185 50.75 -23.32 -5.21
C SER A 185 49.34 -23.86 -5.49
N PRO A 186 48.33 -23.61 -4.63
CA PRO A 186 46.97 -24.09 -4.83
C PRO A 186 46.39 -23.73 -6.20
N GLY A 187 46.79 -22.60 -6.80
CA GLY A 187 46.37 -22.22 -8.15
C GLY A 187 46.68 -23.27 -9.21
N ALA A 188 47.94 -23.73 -9.27
CA ALA A 188 48.38 -24.68 -10.30
C ALA A 188 47.72 -26.07 -10.16
N PHE A 189 47.51 -26.53 -8.92
CA PHE A 189 46.81 -27.80 -8.68
C PHE A 189 45.34 -27.73 -9.12
N TRP A 190 44.63 -26.65 -8.76
CA TRP A 190 43.22 -26.49 -9.14
C TRP A 190 43.04 -26.20 -10.63
N GLU A 191 43.96 -25.49 -11.26
CA GLU A 191 44.01 -25.30 -12.72
C GLU A 191 44.17 -26.65 -13.42
N GLN A 192 45.12 -27.48 -12.98
CA GLN A 192 45.30 -28.84 -13.52
C GLN A 192 44.07 -29.73 -13.33
N GLU A 193 43.42 -29.68 -12.16
CA GLU A 193 42.20 -30.44 -11.91
C GLU A 193 41.03 -29.93 -12.78
N GLN A 194 40.91 -28.61 -12.98
CA GLN A 194 39.91 -28.04 -13.89
C GLN A 194 40.15 -28.46 -15.35
N GLU A 195 41.40 -28.47 -15.81
CA GLU A 195 41.77 -28.96 -17.14
C GLU A 195 41.46 -30.45 -17.30
N SER A 196 41.77 -31.27 -16.28
CA SER A 196 41.45 -32.71 -16.25
C SER A 196 39.94 -32.95 -16.32
N LEU A 197 39.14 -32.20 -15.57
CA LEU A 197 37.68 -32.29 -15.60
C LEU A 197 37.11 -31.85 -16.94
N LEU A 198 37.67 -30.81 -17.57
CA LEU A 198 37.27 -30.36 -18.90
C LEU A 198 37.46 -31.48 -19.94
N PHE A 199 38.60 -32.17 -19.91
CA PHE A 199 38.86 -33.31 -20.80
C PHE A 199 37.84 -34.45 -20.62
N VAL A 200 37.51 -34.80 -19.37
CA VAL A 200 36.49 -35.83 -19.09
C VAL A 200 35.10 -35.40 -19.60
N ILE A 201 34.75 -34.11 -19.48
CA ILE A 201 33.49 -33.56 -19.99
C ILE A 201 33.46 -33.65 -21.52
N GLU A 202 34.54 -33.29 -22.20
CA GLU A 202 34.65 -33.39 -23.66
C GLU A 202 34.52 -34.84 -24.15
N MET A 203 35.24 -35.78 -23.52
CA MET A 203 35.08 -37.20 -23.82
C MET A 203 33.64 -37.70 -23.62
N LYS A 204 32.99 -37.28 -22.52
CA LYS A 204 31.58 -37.66 -22.27
C LYS A 204 30.64 -37.02 -23.29
N ARG A 205 30.91 -35.79 -23.72
CA ARG A 205 30.14 -35.09 -24.76
C ARG A 205 30.24 -35.81 -26.09
N GLU A 206 31.43 -36.18 -26.53
CA GLU A 206 31.64 -36.95 -27.78
C GLU A 206 30.91 -38.29 -27.73
N ARG A 207 31.03 -39.04 -26.63
CA ARG A 207 30.32 -40.31 -26.46
C ARG A 207 28.79 -40.15 -26.51
N LEU A 208 28.26 -39.07 -25.92
CA LEU A 208 26.83 -38.76 -25.97
C LEU A 208 26.40 -38.39 -27.38
N GLN A 209 27.21 -37.65 -28.12
CA GLN A 209 26.98 -37.32 -29.52
C GLN A 209 26.95 -38.56 -30.41
N ASP A 210 27.89 -39.49 -30.24
CA ASP A 210 27.92 -40.77 -30.96
C ASP A 210 26.67 -41.62 -30.68
N GLN A 211 26.25 -41.68 -29.42
CA GLN A 211 25.00 -42.34 -29.03
C GLN A 211 23.78 -41.66 -29.67
N GLY A 212 23.75 -40.32 -29.71
CA GLY A 212 22.71 -39.55 -30.40
C GLY A 212 22.64 -39.85 -31.90
N ASN A 213 23.78 -39.90 -32.58
CA ASN A 213 23.86 -40.27 -34.00
C ASN A 213 23.35 -41.69 -34.25
N LYS A 214 23.68 -42.65 -33.37
CA LYS A 214 23.19 -44.03 -33.48
C LYS A 214 21.68 -44.14 -33.26
N LEU A 215 21.13 -43.38 -32.31
CA LEU A 215 19.68 -43.30 -32.11
C LEU A 215 18.97 -42.75 -33.36
N LEU A 216 19.51 -41.70 -33.97
CA LEU A 216 18.94 -41.12 -35.19
C LEU A 216 18.94 -42.14 -36.35
N GLN A 217 20.04 -42.87 -36.54
CA GLN A 217 20.10 -43.95 -37.55
C GLN A 217 19.05 -45.04 -37.27
N MET A 218 18.86 -45.41 -36.01
CA MET A 218 17.87 -46.41 -35.61
C MET A 218 16.44 -45.91 -35.88
N GLN A 219 16.16 -44.62 -35.64
CA GLN A 219 14.88 -44.00 -35.98
C GLN A 219 14.61 -44.03 -37.50
N THR A 220 15.60 -43.68 -38.33
CA THR A 220 15.47 -43.80 -39.79
C THR A 220 15.20 -45.24 -40.23
N LEU A 221 15.80 -46.23 -39.58
CA LEU A 221 15.54 -47.64 -39.88
C LEU A 221 14.13 -48.07 -39.49
N VAL A 222 13.61 -47.60 -38.36
CA VAL A 222 12.22 -47.86 -37.93
C VAL A 222 11.23 -47.26 -38.93
N GLU A 223 11.44 -46.02 -39.38
CA GLU A 223 10.59 -45.38 -40.39
C GLU A 223 10.59 -46.14 -41.72
N LYS A 224 11.76 -46.63 -42.16
CA LYS A 224 11.86 -47.49 -43.34
C LYS A 224 11.15 -48.82 -43.15
N ASN A 225 11.27 -49.43 -41.96
CA ASN A 225 10.61 -50.69 -41.65
C ASN A 225 9.09 -50.54 -41.72
N LEU A 226 8.53 -49.50 -41.09
CA LEU A 226 7.10 -49.18 -41.19
C LEU A 226 6.64 -49.01 -42.64
N SER A 227 7.41 -48.29 -43.46
CA SER A 227 7.08 -48.14 -44.88
C SER A 227 7.11 -49.46 -45.65
N LEU A 228 8.01 -50.37 -45.31
CA LEU A 228 8.07 -51.72 -45.90
C LEU A 228 6.91 -52.59 -45.41
N GLU A 229 6.50 -52.47 -44.15
CA GLU A 229 5.32 -53.15 -43.61
C GLU A 229 4.04 -52.70 -44.34
N ASP A 230 3.88 -51.39 -44.60
CA ASP A 230 2.76 -50.86 -45.38
C ASP A 230 2.75 -51.39 -46.82
N GLN A 231 3.91 -51.45 -47.48
CA GLN A 231 4.05 -52.03 -48.83
C GLN A 231 3.73 -53.53 -48.84
N LEU A 232 4.15 -54.26 -47.81
CA LEU A 232 3.84 -55.68 -47.65
C LEU A 232 2.33 -55.90 -47.49
N LEU A 233 1.67 -55.11 -46.64
CA LEU A 233 0.22 -55.16 -46.46
C LEU A 233 -0.52 -54.88 -47.76
N GLN A 234 -0.09 -53.87 -48.52
CA GLN A 234 -0.67 -53.56 -49.83
C GLN A 234 -0.50 -54.72 -50.82
N ALA A 235 0.69 -55.34 -50.86
CA ALA A 235 0.95 -56.50 -51.72
C ALA A 235 0.09 -57.72 -51.32
N LEU A 236 -0.08 -57.96 -50.02
CA LEU A 236 -0.96 -59.02 -49.51
C LEU A 236 -2.42 -58.77 -49.88
N GLN A 237 -2.89 -57.53 -49.76
CA GLN A 237 -4.23 -57.15 -50.18
C GLN A 237 -4.44 -57.37 -51.69
N GLN A 238 -3.49 -56.96 -52.53
CA GLN A 238 -3.55 -57.20 -53.97
C GLN A 238 -3.55 -58.70 -54.32
N SER A 239 -2.75 -59.50 -53.62
CA SER A 239 -2.73 -60.96 -53.77
C SER A 239 -4.10 -61.58 -53.46
N GLU A 240 -4.76 -61.11 -52.40
CA GLU A 240 -6.12 -61.53 -52.05
C GLU A 240 -7.12 -61.16 -53.15
N ASP A 241 -7.07 -59.92 -53.65
CA ASP A 241 -7.94 -59.47 -54.74
C ASP A 241 -7.74 -60.28 -56.03
N TYR A 242 -6.52 -60.74 -56.32
CA TYR A 242 -6.26 -61.64 -57.43
C TYR A 242 -6.81 -63.05 -57.16
N ARG A 243 -6.67 -63.57 -55.94
CA ARG A 243 -7.22 -64.87 -55.56
C ARG A 243 -8.75 -64.90 -55.74
N VAL A 244 -9.45 -63.89 -55.22
CA VAL A 244 -10.90 -63.75 -55.39
C VAL A 244 -11.29 -63.67 -56.87
N ARG A 245 -10.51 -62.95 -57.70
CA ARG A 245 -10.73 -62.92 -59.15
C ARG A 245 -10.54 -64.28 -59.82
N ILE A 246 -9.51 -65.03 -59.43
CA ILE A 246 -9.27 -66.39 -59.93
C ILE A 246 -10.44 -67.31 -59.56
N ASP A 247 -10.91 -67.27 -58.32
CA ASP A 247 -12.03 -68.10 -57.86
C ASP A 247 -13.32 -67.80 -58.65
N ASN A 248 -13.56 -66.52 -58.97
CA ASN A 248 -14.68 -66.10 -59.83
C ASN A 248 -14.54 -66.65 -61.26
N TYR A 249 -13.36 -66.53 -61.88
CA TYR A 249 -13.13 -67.09 -63.21
C TYR A 249 -13.24 -68.62 -63.22
N GLN A 250 -12.74 -69.29 -62.18
CA GLN A 250 -12.85 -70.74 -62.05
C GLN A 250 -14.31 -71.18 -61.93
N SER A 251 -15.12 -70.45 -61.17
CA SER A 251 -16.57 -70.69 -61.07
C SER A 251 -17.27 -70.51 -62.42
N LEU A 252 -16.90 -69.47 -63.18
CA LEU A 252 -17.42 -69.24 -64.53
C LEU A 252 -17.01 -70.37 -65.51
N ILE A 253 -15.75 -70.81 -65.47
CA ILE A 253 -15.27 -71.93 -66.30
C ILE A 253 -16.03 -73.21 -65.97
N GLN A 254 -16.26 -73.50 -64.69
CA GLN A 254 -17.06 -74.66 -64.26
C GLN A 254 -18.50 -74.56 -64.78
N GLN A 255 -19.12 -73.38 -64.70
CA GLN A 255 -20.46 -73.15 -65.22
C GLN A 255 -20.53 -73.37 -66.74
N LEU A 256 -19.66 -72.72 -67.51
CA LEU A 256 -19.61 -72.87 -68.97
C LEU A 256 -19.32 -74.33 -69.38
N SER A 257 -18.45 -75.03 -68.66
CA SER A 257 -18.18 -76.46 -68.91
C SER A 257 -19.42 -77.31 -68.66
N LYS A 258 -20.21 -76.99 -67.62
CA LYS A 258 -21.47 -77.66 -67.34
C LYS A 258 -22.49 -77.42 -68.46
N GLU A 259 -22.67 -76.17 -68.87
CA GLU A 259 -23.56 -75.80 -69.98
C GLU A 259 -23.13 -76.48 -71.30
N GLN A 260 -21.83 -76.55 -71.59
CA GLN A 260 -21.30 -77.26 -72.76
C GLN A 260 -21.61 -78.76 -72.72
N ASN A 261 -21.43 -79.41 -71.57
CA ASN A 261 -21.76 -80.82 -71.40
C ASN A 261 -23.27 -81.09 -71.56
N GLU A 262 -24.12 -80.22 -71.00
CA GLU A 262 -25.58 -80.32 -71.15
C GLU A 262 -26.02 -80.16 -72.62
N LEU A 263 -25.43 -79.22 -73.35
CA LEU A 263 -25.69 -79.04 -74.79
C LEU A 263 -25.23 -80.23 -75.61
N GLN A 264 -24.06 -80.81 -75.28
CA GLN A 264 -23.57 -81.99 -75.97
C GLN A 264 -24.45 -83.22 -75.71
N GLU A 265 -24.90 -83.44 -74.47
CA GLU A 265 -25.86 -84.49 -74.15
C GLU A 265 -27.20 -84.30 -74.88
N ALA A 266 -27.70 -83.05 -74.97
CA ALA A 266 -28.90 -82.73 -75.73
C ALA A 266 -28.73 -83.01 -77.23
N LEU A 267 -27.57 -82.66 -77.81
CA LEU A 267 -27.23 -82.93 -79.21
C LEU A 267 -27.17 -84.43 -79.49
N GLU A 268 -26.53 -85.23 -78.62
CA GLU A 268 -26.47 -86.68 -78.74
C GLU A 268 -27.86 -87.32 -78.69
N LYS A 269 -28.73 -86.87 -77.76
CA LYS A 269 -30.13 -87.31 -77.68
C LYS A 269 -30.90 -86.98 -78.98
N GLN A 270 -30.73 -85.77 -79.51
CA GLN A 270 -31.37 -85.35 -80.76
C GLN A 270 -30.85 -86.15 -81.96
N SER A 271 -29.55 -86.42 -82.03
CA SER A 271 -28.92 -87.26 -83.07
C SER A 271 -29.48 -88.68 -83.05
N LEU A 272 -29.58 -89.30 -81.87
CA LEU A 272 -30.18 -90.62 -81.70
C LEU A 272 -31.65 -90.64 -82.14
N GLN A 273 -32.41 -89.61 -81.78
CA GLN A 273 -33.81 -89.48 -82.21
C GLN A 273 -33.92 -89.31 -83.73
N ASN A 274 -33.06 -88.50 -84.35
CA ASN A 274 -33.00 -88.36 -85.80
C ASN A 274 -32.66 -89.68 -86.49
N GLN A 275 -31.71 -90.45 -85.95
CA GLN A 275 -31.37 -91.77 -86.48
C GLN A 275 -32.57 -92.72 -86.42
N LYS A 276 -33.30 -92.76 -85.31
CA LYS A 276 -34.55 -93.54 -85.16
C LYS A 276 -35.60 -93.12 -86.19
N LEU A 277 -35.87 -91.82 -86.32
CA LEU A 277 -36.81 -91.30 -87.30
C LEU A 277 -36.37 -91.60 -88.74
N SER A 278 -35.06 -91.59 -89.03
CA SER A 278 -34.53 -91.97 -90.34
C SER A 278 -34.74 -93.46 -90.64
N GLN A 279 -34.50 -94.33 -89.65
CA GLN A 279 -34.79 -95.76 -89.78
C GLN A 279 -36.29 -96.01 -89.99
N GLU A 280 -37.16 -95.38 -89.18
CA GLU A 280 -38.61 -95.44 -89.36
C GLU A 280 -39.03 -94.93 -90.75
N LYS A 281 -38.43 -93.83 -91.23
CA LYS A 281 -38.65 -93.31 -92.59
C LYS A 281 -38.25 -94.33 -93.66
N GLU A 282 -37.08 -94.95 -93.55
CA GLU A 282 -36.61 -95.98 -94.48
C GLU A 282 -37.51 -97.22 -94.45
N GLU A 283 -37.93 -97.68 -93.27
CA GLU A 283 -38.90 -98.77 -93.12
C GLU A 283 -40.25 -98.44 -93.79
N LEU A 284 -40.74 -97.21 -93.62
CA LEU A 284 -41.96 -96.74 -94.26
C LEU A 284 -41.82 -96.65 -95.78
N LEU A 285 -40.69 -96.15 -96.29
CA LEU A 285 -40.38 -96.14 -97.72
C LEU A 285 -40.31 -97.55 -98.29
N PHE A 286 -39.65 -98.48 -97.59
CA PHE A 286 -39.60 -99.88 -97.96
C PHE A 286 -41.01 -100.47 -98.04
N LYS A 287 -41.85 -100.24 -97.02
CA LYS A 287 -43.28 -100.63 -97.04
C LYS A 287 -44.05 -100.01 -98.21
N LEU A 288 -43.79 -98.75 -98.57
CA LEU A 288 -44.43 -98.09 -99.72
C LEU A 288 -44.01 -98.69 -101.07
N ILE A 289 -42.72 -98.94 -101.27
CA ILE A 289 -42.17 -99.55 -102.49
C ILE A 289 -42.70 -100.98 -102.67
N HIS A 290 -42.72 -101.77 -101.60
CA HIS A 290 -43.21 -103.14 -101.65
C HIS A 290 -44.74 -103.22 -101.75
N ARG A 291 -45.46 -102.15 -101.35
CA ARG A 291 -46.88 -101.96 -101.70
C ARG A 291 -47.07 -101.49 -103.14
N ARG A 292 -46.12 -100.77 -103.74
CA ARG A 292 -46.12 -100.36 -105.16
C ARG A 292 -45.89 -101.55 -106.10
N ASP A 293 -45.12 -102.55 -105.68
CA ASP A 293 -45.05 -103.86 -106.34
C ASP A 293 -46.36 -104.68 -106.23
N SER A 294 -47.34 -104.17 -105.47
CA SER A 294 -48.70 -104.70 -105.42
C SER A 294 -49.76 -103.82 -106.13
N CYS A 295 -49.44 -102.63 -106.69
CA CYS A 295 -50.24 -101.87 -107.70
C CYS A 295 -49.66 -100.47 -108.08
N SER A 296 -49.32 -100.29 -109.37
CA SER A 296 -49.47 -99.15 -110.32
C SER A 296 -49.25 -97.66 -109.93
N SER A 297 -48.43 -96.97 -110.77
CA SER A 297 -48.36 -95.52 -111.15
C SER A 297 -48.49 -94.47 -110.04
N PHE A 298 -47.54 -93.55 -109.81
CA PHE A 298 -47.47 -92.26 -110.51
C PHE A 298 -46.11 -91.54 -110.33
N HIS A 299 -45.93 -90.56 -111.21
CA HIS A 299 -44.89 -89.54 -111.40
C HIS A 299 -44.10 -89.02 -110.19
N LEU A 300 -42.79 -88.83 -110.40
CA LEU A 300 -41.92 -87.94 -109.62
C LEU A 300 -42.21 -86.47 -109.96
N PRO A 301 -41.99 -85.55 -109.01
CA PRO A 301 -41.43 -84.23 -109.29
C PRO A 301 -39.99 -84.12 -108.79
N SER A 302 -39.13 -83.65 -109.69
CA SER A 302 -37.82 -83.08 -109.44
C SER A 302 -37.95 -81.74 -108.71
N VAL A 303 -37.21 -81.54 -107.62
CA VAL A 303 -36.92 -80.21 -107.05
C VAL A 303 -35.46 -80.14 -106.58
N ILE A 304 -34.66 -79.54 -107.46
CA ILE A 304 -33.51 -78.62 -107.33
C ILE A 304 -32.79 -78.51 -105.95
N PRO A 305 -31.43 -78.52 -105.94
CA PRO A 305 -30.60 -78.35 -104.74
C PRO A 305 -30.50 -76.88 -104.30
N THR A 306 -30.63 -76.62 -102.99
CA THR A 306 -30.27 -75.32 -102.40
C THR A 306 -28.99 -75.45 -101.59
N GLN A 307 -27.90 -74.99 -102.20
CA GLN A 307 -26.69 -74.54 -101.55
C GLN A 307 -27.01 -73.42 -100.56
N VAL A 308 -26.54 -73.52 -99.31
CA VAL A 308 -26.26 -72.34 -98.46
C VAL A 308 -24.96 -72.61 -97.69
N SER A 309 -23.96 -71.79 -97.97
CA SER A 309 -22.62 -71.77 -97.37
C SER A 309 -22.63 -71.25 -95.92
N PRO A 310 -21.56 -71.52 -95.13
CA PRO A 310 -21.51 -71.20 -93.71
C PRO A 310 -21.03 -69.77 -93.46
N SER A 311 -21.42 -69.20 -92.32
CA SER A 311 -20.73 -68.13 -91.61
C SER A 311 -20.84 -68.39 -90.11
#